data_AF-A0A1L8FA31-F1
#
_entry.id   AF-A0A1L8FA31-F1
#
_cell.length_a   1.000
_cell.length_b   1.000
_cell.length_c   1.000
_cell.angle_alpha   90.00
_cell.angle_beta   90.00
_cell.angle_gamma   90.00
#
_symmetry.space_group_name_H-M   'P 1'
#
loop_
_entity.id
_entity.type
_entity.pdbx_description
1 polymer ?
#
loop_
_entity_poly.entity_id
_entity_poly.type
_entity_poly.pdbx_seq_one_letter_code
_entity_poly.pdbx_strand_id
1 'polypeptide(L)'
;MAVGHIRGAVFRPSLRLLFHRHGHSEAAPSATVQAKTVTFCPPAASQYDWIGPPDRNSNLRPISYFIPKHESVLEKKLRTLRHETHEWNQSFWANQNLSFIKEKEEYINMKLKALGLSERDEEGRKRNLNAEEMAEFYRDFLGKNLEKHTSYNREWYERNFRITFLMGQVALQRVWKKLSKKERATET
;
A
#
# COMPACT_ATOMS: atom_id res chain seq x y z
N MET A 1 23.02 -52.48 13.58
CA MET A 1 23.28 -51.16 14.18
C MET A 1 22.88 -50.08 13.19
N ALA A 2 22.40 -48.96 13.71
CA ALA A 2 21.42 -48.08 13.11
C ALA A 2 21.93 -47.17 11.98
N VAL A 3 20.99 -46.88 11.08
CA VAL A 3 21.00 -45.87 10.01
C VAL A 3 20.86 -44.46 10.61
N GLY A 4 21.54 -43.47 10.05
CA GLY A 4 21.38 -42.07 10.43
C GLY A 4 21.68 -41.09 9.29
N HIS A 5 20.74 -40.97 8.35
CA HIS A 5 20.70 -39.88 7.36
C HIS A 5 19.79 -38.78 7.91
N ILE A 6 20.34 -37.67 8.39
CA ILE A 6 19.55 -36.52 8.84
C ILE A 6 19.48 -35.48 7.73
N ARG A 7 18.33 -35.45 7.06
CA ARG A 7 17.90 -34.35 6.18
C ARG A 7 17.65 -33.11 7.04
N GLY A 8 18.34 -32.02 6.75
CA GLY A 8 18.03 -30.70 7.30
C GLY A 8 16.66 -30.23 6.81
N ALA A 9 15.65 -30.29 7.67
CA ALA A 9 14.34 -29.68 7.44
C ALA A 9 14.42 -28.19 7.76
N VAL A 10 14.15 -27.34 6.77
CA VAL A 10 13.95 -25.90 6.97
C VAL A 10 12.58 -25.70 7.61
N PHE A 11 12.58 -25.47 8.92
CA PHE A 11 11.39 -25.16 9.70
C PHE A 11 10.91 -23.73 9.35
N ARG A 12 9.81 -23.59 8.62
CA ARG A 12 9.07 -22.34 8.49
C ARG A 12 8.04 -22.29 9.62
N PRO A 13 8.11 -21.36 10.59
CA PRO A 13 7.03 -21.24 11.56
C PRO A 13 5.79 -20.66 10.88
N SER A 14 4.71 -21.43 10.89
CA SER A 14 3.36 -20.99 10.59
C SER A 14 2.81 -20.25 11.81
N LEU A 15 2.77 -18.92 11.75
CA LEU A 15 2.07 -18.10 12.75
C LEU A 15 0.56 -18.12 12.44
N ARG A 16 -0.11 -19.18 12.88
CA ARG A 16 -1.54 -19.11 13.20
C ARG A 16 -1.68 -18.39 14.54
N LEU A 17 -1.99 -17.10 14.50
CA LEU A 17 -2.51 -16.39 15.66
C LEU A 17 -4.04 -16.42 15.60
N LEU A 18 -4.61 -17.25 16.47
CA LEU A 18 -6.02 -17.24 16.85
C LEU A 18 -6.34 -15.92 17.53
N PHE A 19 -7.11 -15.05 16.89
CA PHE A 19 -7.79 -13.97 17.59
C PHE A 19 -9.03 -14.55 18.26
N HIS A 20 -8.91 -14.87 19.55
CA HIS A 20 -10.06 -14.85 20.47
C HIS A 20 -10.22 -13.41 20.95
N ARG A 21 -11.25 -12.73 20.45
CA ARG A 21 -11.77 -11.52 21.07
C ARG A 21 -13.24 -11.75 21.41
N HIS A 22 -13.48 -12.00 22.69
CA HIS A 22 -14.79 -11.89 23.31
C HIS A 22 -15.23 -10.42 23.30
N GLY A 23 -16.49 -10.18 22.98
CA GLY A 23 -17.14 -8.90 23.19
C GLY A 23 -18.54 -8.89 22.61
N HIS A 24 -19.55 -9.03 23.48
CA HIS A 24 -20.66 -8.09 23.69
C HIS A 24 -21.96 -8.82 24.09
N SER A 25 -22.45 -8.46 25.28
CA SER A 25 -23.84 -8.66 25.71
C SER A 25 -24.71 -7.54 25.10
N GLU A 26 -25.92 -7.93 24.68
CA GLU A 26 -27.10 -7.20 24.14
C GLU A 26 -27.44 -5.85 24.83
N ALA A 27 -28.20 -4.89 24.28
CA ALA A 27 -28.89 -4.60 23.00
C ALA A 27 -29.24 -3.07 23.03
N ALA A 28 -29.32 -2.31 21.92
CA ALA A 28 -30.52 -2.07 21.10
C ALA A 28 -30.16 -1.15 19.89
N PRO A 29 -31.00 -1.05 18.83
CA PRO A 29 -30.52 -1.04 17.45
C PRO A 29 -30.35 0.37 16.86
N SER A 30 -29.26 0.59 16.13
CA SER A 30 -29.23 1.64 15.11
C SER A 30 -28.31 1.26 13.95
N ALA A 31 -28.97 1.09 12.80
CA ALA A 31 -28.44 1.10 11.45
C ALA A 31 -27.12 0.37 11.22
N THR A 32 -27.23 -0.91 10.82
CA THR A 32 -26.19 -1.68 10.17
C THR A 32 -25.68 -0.92 8.94
N VAL A 33 -24.60 -0.14 9.08
CA VAL A 33 -23.79 0.29 7.94
C VAL A 33 -23.09 -0.96 7.44
N GLN A 34 -23.77 -1.68 6.55
CA GLN A 34 -23.17 -2.77 5.79
C GLN A 34 -21.96 -2.20 5.07
N ALA A 35 -20.77 -2.50 5.59
CA ALA A 35 -19.52 -2.23 4.89
C ALA A 35 -19.50 -3.15 3.66
N LYS A 36 -20.17 -2.72 2.58
CA LYS A 36 -20.03 -3.31 1.25
C LYS A 36 -18.54 -3.27 0.93
N THR A 37 -17.88 -4.41 0.96
CA THR A 37 -16.61 -4.61 0.29
C THR A 37 -16.91 -4.45 -1.20
N VAL A 38 -16.87 -3.21 -1.69
CA VAL A 38 -16.90 -2.93 -3.12
C VAL A 38 -15.66 -3.59 -3.69
N THR A 39 -15.83 -4.78 -4.27
CA THR A 39 -14.78 -5.45 -5.00
C THR A 39 -14.44 -4.56 -6.19
N PHE A 40 -13.28 -3.90 -6.12
CA PHE A 40 -12.77 -3.07 -7.19
C PHE A 40 -12.37 -3.98 -8.36
N CYS A 41 -13.32 -4.21 -9.26
CA CYS A 41 -13.13 -4.99 -10.47
C CYS A 41 -13.55 -4.15 -11.68
N PRO A 42 -12.64 -3.80 -12.60
CA PRO A 42 -13.02 -3.12 -13.82
C PRO A 42 -13.93 -4.02 -14.67
N PRO A 43 -14.88 -3.46 -15.45
CA PRO A 43 -15.66 -4.21 -16.41
C PRO A 43 -14.74 -4.92 -17.42
N ALA A 44 -15.10 -6.14 -17.81
CA ALA A 44 -14.30 -6.96 -18.74
C ALA A 44 -14.01 -6.28 -20.10
N ALA A 45 -14.87 -5.34 -20.51
CA ALA A 45 -14.73 -4.59 -21.76
C ALA A 45 -13.94 -3.28 -21.64
N SER A 46 -13.39 -2.96 -20.47
CA SER A 46 -12.62 -1.72 -20.26
C SER A 46 -11.38 -1.64 -21.15
N GLN A 47 -11.11 -0.45 -21.69
CA GLN A 47 -9.91 -0.13 -22.46
C GLN A 47 -8.97 0.87 -21.77
N TYR A 48 -9.22 1.17 -20.49
CA TYR A 48 -8.49 2.17 -19.72
C TYR A 48 -8.03 1.62 -18.37
N ASP A 49 -6.99 2.24 -17.81
CA ASP A 49 -6.57 2.00 -16.42
C ASP A 49 -7.70 2.42 -15.48
N TRP A 50 -8.00 1.61 -14.46
CA TRP A 50 -8.97 1.94 -13.42
C TRP A 50 -8.28 2.31 -12.13
N ILE A 51 -8.82 3.31 -11.44
CA ILE A 51 -8.35 3.77 -10.14
C ILE A 51 -9.45 3.50 -9.10
N GLY A 52 -9.10 2.77 -8.05
CA GLY A 52 -10.04 2.36 -7.02
C GLY A 52 -10.30 3.40 -5.92
N PRO A 53 -11.16 3.03 -4.95
CA PRO A 53 -11.29 3.79 -3.70
C PRO A 53 -9.97 3.75 -2.91
N PRO A 54 -9.74 4.69 -1.98
CA PRO A 54 -8.57 4.65 -1.10
C PRO A 54 -8.46 3.30 -0.37
N ASP A 55 -7.27 2.71 -0.37
CA ASP A 55 -6.98 1.53 0.43
C ASP A 55 -7.06 1.84 1.93
N ARG A 56 -7.54 0.89 2.73
CA ARG A 56 -7.78 1.10 4.16
C ARG A 56 -6.50 1.23 4.98
N ASN A 57 -5.40 0.65 4.50
CA ASN A 57 -4.16 0.54 5.26
C ASN A 57 -3.14 1.57 4.76
N SER A 58 -2.94 1.68 3.45
CA SER A 58 -1.98 2.61 2.87
C SER A 58 -2.55 4.00 2.59
N ASN A 59 -3.88 4.15 2.53
CA ASN A 59 -4.61 5.31 2.00
C ASN A 59 -4.39 5.60 0.49
N LEU A 60 -3.59 4.79 -0.20
CA LEU A 60 -3.35 4.94 -1.64
C LEU A 60 -4.43 4.25 -2.44
N ARG A 61 -4.78 4.81 -3.60
CA ARG A 61 -5.78 4.21 -4.49
C ARG A 61 -5.15 3.07 -5.30
N PRO A 62 -5.71 1.85 -5.29
CA PRO A 62 -5.22 0.75 -6.11
C PRO A 62 -5.47 1.05 -7.60
N ILE A 63 -4.60 0.53 -8.46
CA ILE A 63 -4.69 0.72 -9.91
C ILE A 63 -4.82 -0.65 -10.59
N SER A 64 -5.88 -0.84 -11.38
CA SER A 64 -6.00 -1.96 -12.30
C SER A 64 -5.57 -1.52 -13.69
N TYR A 65 -4.39 -1.95 -14.12
CA TYR A 65 -3.82 -1.56 -15.41
C TYR A 65 -4.49 -2.29 -16.56
N PHE A 66 -4.87 -1.54 -17.59
CA PHE A 66 -5.40 -2.11 -18.83
C PHE A 66 -4.33 -2.91 -19.58
N ILE A 67 -4.73 -4.05 -20.13
CA ILE A 67 -3.88 -4.89 -20.96
C ILE A 67 -4.43 -4.90 -22.40
N PRO A 68 -3.78 -4.21 -23.34
CA PRO A 68 -4.18 -4.24 -24.75
C PRO A 68 -4.07 -5.65 -25.35
N LYS A 69 -4.98 -6.00 -26.27
CA LYS A 69 -4.97 -7.31 -26.98
C LYS A 69 -3.65 -7.60 -27.71
N HIS A 70 -3.02 -6.56 -28.26
CA HIS A 70 -1.76 -6.66 -29.01
C HIS A 70 -0.64 -5.88 -28.30
N GLU A 71 -0.52 -6.08 -26.98
CA GLU A 71 0.53 -5.48 -26.17
C GLU A 71 1.93 -5.89 -26.68
N SER A 72 2.75 -4.92 -27.03
CA SER A 72 4.15 -5.17 -27.37
C SER A 72 4.97 -5.50 -26.13
N VAL A 73 6.12 -6.17 -26.33
CA VAL A 73 7.04 -6.51 -25.23
C VAL A 73 7.44 -5.29 -24.39
N LEU A 74 7.63 -4.13 -25.04
CA LEU A 74 8.00 -2.89 -24.36
C LEU A 74 6.84 -2.29 -23.55
N GLU A 75 5.60 -2.34 -24.08
CA GLU A 75 4.39 -1.94 -23.36
C GLU A 75 4.15 -2.83 -22.15
N LYS A 76 4.30 -4.16 -22.31
CA LYS A 76 4.21 -5.12 -21.21
C LYS A 76 5.23 -4.81 -20.12
N LYS A 77 6.48 -4.55 -20.51
CA LYS A 77 7.57 -4.18 -19.58
C LYS A 77 7.24 -2.91 -18.81
N LEU A 78 6.72 -1.88 -19.50
CA LEU A 78 6.28 -0.64 -18.86
C LEU A 78 5.13 -0.89 -17.88
N ARG A 79 4.09 -1.62 -18.30
CA ARG A 79 2.93 -1.93 -17.45
C ARG A 79 3.34 -2.72 -16.21
N THR A 80 4.14 -3.77 -16.38
CA THR A 80 4.67 -4.57 -15.27
C THR A 80 5.47 -3.70 -14.30
N LEU A 81 6.37 -2.85 -14.78
CA LEU A 81 7.14 -1.95 -13.91
C LEU A 81 6.26 -0.95 -13.15
N ARG A 82 5.23 -0.38 -13.81
CA ARG A 82 4.25 0.51 -13.15
C ARG A 82 3.48 -0.24 -12.07
N HIS A 83 3.07 -1.49 -12.34
CA HIS A 83 2.39 -2.34 -11.37
C HIS A 83 3.26 -2.69 -10.17
N GLU A 84 4.47 -3.20 -10.40
CA GLU A 84 5.43 -3.51 -9.33
C GLU A 84 5.78 -2.29 -8.47
N THR A 85 5.96 -1.12 -9.11
CA THR A 85 6.21 0.14 -8.39
C THR A 85 5.02 0.56 -7.55
N HIS A 86 3.80 0.35 -8.05
CA HIS A 86 2.58 0.62 -7.30
C HIS A 86 2.43 -0.31 -6.09
N GLU A 87 2.62 -1.63 -6.27
CA GLU A 87 2.55 -2.62 -5.18
C GLU A 87 3.62 -2.37 -4.11
N TRP A 88 4.84 -2.02 -4.52
CA TRP A 88 5.90 -1.62 -3.59
C TRP A 88 5.50 -0.38 -2.79
N ASN A 89 4.95 0.65 -3.45
CA ASN A 89 4.49 1.87 -2.81
C ASN A 89 3.34 1.63 -1.82
N GLN A 90 2.37 0.80 -2.23
CA GLN A 90 1.26 0.33 -1.39
C GLN A 90 1.79 -0.33 -0.11
N SER A 91 2.71 -1.28 -0.27
CA SER A 91 3.31 -2.03 0.84
C SER A 91 4.07 -1.11 1.80
N PHE A 92 4.86 -0.18 1.26
CA PHE A 92 5.60 0.77 2.08
C PHE A 92 4.66 1.61 2.96
N TRP A 93 3.63 2.22 2.36
CA TRP A 93 2.70 3.10 3.07
C TRP A 93 1.77 2.35 4.01
N ALA A 94 1.32 1.14 3.67
CA ALA A 94 0.58 0.30 4.60
C ALA A 94 1.39 0.01 5.87
N ASN A 95 2.67 -0.31 5.72
CA ASN A 95 3.57 -0.55 6.85
C ASN A 95 3.88 0.73 7.64
N GLN A 96 4.14 1.87 6.97
CA GLN A 96 4.38 3.14 7.66
C GLN A 96 3.17 3.60 8.45
N ASN A 97 1.97 3.51 7.87
CA ASN A 97 0.75 3.91 8.55
C ASN A 97 0.48 3.02 9.78
N LEU A 98 0.73 1.72 9.66
CA LEU A 98 0.61 0.80 10.80
C LEU A 98 1.59 1.16 11.92
N SER A 99 2.88 1.38 11.59
CA SER A 99 3.89 1.82 12.56
C SER A 99 3.51 3.15 13.22
N PHE A 100 3.09 4.13 12.42
CA PHE A 100 2.67 5.44 12.91
C PHE A 100 1.50 5.36 13.88
N ILE A 101 0.45 4.61 13.53
CA ILE A 101 -0.73 4.44 14.40
C ILE A 101 -0.31 3.81 15.73
N LYS A 102 0.49 2.74 15.67
CA LYS A 102 0.96 2.04 16.86
C LYS A 102 1.79 2.94 17.76
N GLU A 103 2.84 3.56 17.22
CA GLU A 103 3.74 4.43 18.00
C GLU A 103 3.00 5.64 18.58
N LYS A 104 2.05 6.20 17.82
CA LYS A 104 1.20 7.30 18.29
C LYS A 104 0.34 6.87 19.48
N GLU A 105 -0.29 5.70 19.42
CA GLU A 105 -1.11 5.20 20.51
C GLU A 105 -0.28 4.89 21.77
N GLU A 106 0.90 4.29 21.60
CA GLU A 106 1.84 4.04 22.69
C GLU A 106 2.28 5.35 23.35
N TYR A 107 2.59 6.38 22.56
CA TYR A 107 2.96 7.69 23.06
C TYR A 107 1.83 8.38 23.84
N ILE A 108 0.60 8.35 23.31
CA ILE A 108 -0.58 8.91 23.99
C ILE A 108 -0.78 8.21 25.34
N ASN A 109 -0.77 6.87 25.35
CA ASN A 109 -0.97 6.10 26.56
C ASN A 109 0.14 6.35 27.60
N MET A 110 1.39 6.48 27.16
CA MET A 110 2.51 6.82 28.04
C MET A 110 2.32 8.20 28.70
N LYS A 111 2.00 9.24 27.92
CA LYS A 111 1.79 10.60 28.44
C LYS A 111 0.57 10.68 29.37
N LEU A 112 -0.55 10.05 29.00
CA LEU A 112 -1.74 10.00 29.87
C LEU A 112 -1.43 9.32 31.21
N LYS A 113 -0.70 8.19 31.19
CA LYS A 113 -0.27 7.50 32.40
C LYS A 113 0.66 8.36 33.26
N ALA A 114 1.58 9.10 32.65
CA ALA A 114 2.47 10.02 33.36
C ALA A 114 1.72 11.18 34.04
N LEU A 115 0.60 11.62 33.45
CA LEU A 115 -0.30 12.63 34.02
C LEU A 115 -1.29 12.03 35.04
N GLY A 116 -1.27 10.72 35.28
CA GLY A 116 -2.22 10.04 36.17
C GLY A 116 -3.64 9.95 35.60
N LEU A 117 -3.82 10.15 34.29
CA LEU A 117 -5.11 10.10 33.61
C LEU A 117 -5.39 8.72 33.01
N SER A 118 -6.65 8.30 33.05
CA SER A 118 -7.14 7.14 32.30
C SER A 118 -7.24 7.43 30.79
N GLU A 119 -7.20 6.37 29.97
CA GLU A 119 -7.35 6.46 28.50
C GLU A 119 -8.68 7.07 28.04
N ARG A 120 -9.71 6.99 28.90
CA ARG A 120 -11.04 7.55 28.65
C ARG A 120 -11.40 8.57 29.70
N ASP A 121 -12.11 9.61 29.28
CA ASP A 121 -12.71 10.59 30.16
C ASP A 121 -13.96 10.06 30.89
N GLU A 122 -14.56 10.91 31.71
CA GLU A 122 -15.74 10.56 32.52
C GLU A 122 -16.94 10.20 31.63
N GLU A 123 -17.01 10.76 30.42
CA GLU A 123 -18.00 10.47 29.39
C GLU A 123 -17.63 9.26 28.50
N GLY A 124 -16.51 8.57 28.77
CA GLY A 124 -16.06 7.40 28.05
C GLY A 124 -15.41 7.68 26.68
N ARG A 125 -15.15 8.94 26.33
CA ARG A 125 -14.47 9.35 25.09
C ARG A 125 -12.96 9.13 25.24
N LYS A 126 -12.28 8.80 24.14
CA LYS A 126 -10.82 8.59 24.15
C LYS A 126 -10.14 9.93 24.40
N ARG A 127 -9.37 10.05 25.49
CA ARG A 127 -8.56 11.22 25.76
C ARG A 127 -7.46 11.35 24.71
N ASN A 128 -7.20 12.57 24.26
CA ASN A 128 -6.10 12.90 23.38
C ASN A 128 -5.22 13.95 24.05
N LEU A 129 -3.94 13.94 23.70
CA LEU A 129 -2.98 14.93 24.17
C LEU A 129 -3.22 16.29 23.51
N ASN A 130 -2.70 17.35 24.14
CA ASN A 130 -2.76 18.68 23.54
C ASN A 130 -1.82 18.78 22.31
N ALA A 131 -1.90 19.88 21.56
CA ALA A 131 -1.09 20.06 20.36
C ALA A 131 0.42 20.12 20.63
N GLU A 132 0.84 20.70 21.77
CA GLU A 132 2.25 20.86 22.15
C GLU A 132 2.88 19.50 22.48
N GLU A 133 2.20 18.68 23.28
CA GLU A 133 2.61 17.32 23.63
C GLU A 133 2.63 16.41 22.39
N MET A 134 1.67 16.57 21.48
CA MET A 134 1.68 15.85 20.21
C MET A 134 2.81 16.31 19.28
N ALA A 135 3.20 17.59 19.31
CA ALA A 135 4.30 18.10 18.50
C ALA A 135 5.64 17.44 18.86
N GLU A 136 5.86 17.14 20.15
CA GLU A 136 7.02 16.35 20.59
C GLU A 136 7.06 14.98 19.94
N PHE A 137 5.92 14.26 19.93
CA PHE A 137 5.81 12.98 19.24
C PHE A 137 6.15 13.10 17.75
N TYR A 138 5.57 14.09 17.07
CA TYR A 138 5.81 14.26 15.64
C TYR A 138 7.28 14.52 15.32
N ARG A 139 7.94 15.40 16.08
CA ARG A 139 9.37 15.67 15.92
C ARG A 139 10.19 14.39 16.09
N ASP A 140 9.94 13.64 17.15
CA ASP A 140 10.72 12.44 17.47
C ASP A 140 10.45 11.31 16.46
N PHE A 141 9.18 11.11 16.06
CA PHE A 141 8.81 10.13 15.04
C PHE A 141 9.45 10.44 13.69
N LEU A 142 9.41 11.70 13.26
CA LEU A 142 10.02 12.14 12.00
C LEU A 142 11.54 11.99 12.03
N GLY A 143 12.18 12.35 13.15
CA GLY A 143 13.62 12.16 13.33
C GLY A 143 14.02 10.68 13.23
N LYS A 144 13.31 9.79 13.93
CA LYS A 144 13.56 8.33 13.92
C LYS A 144 13.36 7.71 12.54
N ASN A 145 12.41 8.21 11.75
CA ASN A 145 12.07 7.64 10.44
C ASN A 145 12.73 8.37 9.26
N LEU A 146 13.61 9.35 9.51
CA LEU A 146 14.22 10.18 8.47
C LEU A 146 14.99 9.35 7.42
N GLU A 147 15.85 8.44 7.86
CA GLU A 147 16.67 7.60 6.97
C GLU A 147 15.80 6.68 6.11
N LYS A 148 14.75 6.11 6.73
CA LYS A 148 13.77 5.25 6.07
C LYS A 148 13.02 6.00 4.97
N HIS A 149 12.56 7.22 5.25
CA HIS A 149 11.90 8.07 4.27
C HIS A 149 12.85 8.55 3.18
N THR A 150 14.10 8.83 3.52
CA THR A 150 15.14 9.19 2.54
C THR A 150 15.39 8.03 1.57
N SER A 151 15.54 6.82 2.09
CA SER A 151 15.72 5.60 1.30
C SER A 151 14.51 5.33 0.39
N TYR A 152 13.30 5.46 0.95
CA TYR A 152 12.06 5.36 0.17
C TYR A 152 12.00 6.39 -0.96
N ASN A 153 12.26 7.67 -0.68
CA ASN A 153 12.19 8.73 -1.70
C ASN A 153 13.21 8.47 -2.82
N ARG A 154 14.42 8.03 -2.47
CA ARG A 154 15.44 7.65 -3.45
C ARG A 154 14.93 6.55 -4.38
N GLU A 155 14.40 5.46 -3.83
CA GLU A 155 13.88 4.35 -4.63
C GLU A 155 12.63 4.76 -5.43
N TRP A 156 11.76 5.61 -4.86
CA TRP A 156 10.60 6.16 -5.53
C TRP A 156 11.01 6.96 -6.78
N TYR A 157 12.00 7.84 -6.67
CA TYR A 157 12.50 8.60 -7.82
C TYR A 157 13.18 7.70 -8.86
N GLU A 158 13.98 6.72 -8.44
CA GLU A 158 14.64 5.79 -9.35
C GLU A 158 13.62 5.00 -10.19
N ARG A 159 12.59 4.43 -9.53
CA ARG A 159 11.51 3.70 -10.20
C ARG A 159 10.73 4.59 -11.16
N ASN A 160 10.35 5.79 -10.74
CA ASN A 160 9.60 6.74 -11.58
C ASN A 160 10.41 7.26 -12.77
N PHE A 161 11.71 7.47 -12.59
CA PHE A 161 12.61 7.83 -13.69
C PHE A 161 12.66 6.71 -14.74
N ARG A 162 12.82 5.45 -14.29
CA ARG A 162 12.80 4.29 -15.18
C ARG A 162 11.47 4.12 -15.92
N ILE A 163 10.34 4.35 -15.23
CA ILE A 163 9.00 4.36 -15.84
C ILE A 163 8.92 5.43 -16.93
N THR A 164 9.31 6.66 -16.61
CA THR A 164 9.27 7.80 -17.55
C THR A 164 10.12 7.52 -18.80
N PHE A 165 11.31 6.96 -18.60
CA PHE A 165 12.16 6.55 -19.70
C PHE A 165 11.49 5.49 -20.61
N LEU A 166 10.93 4.43 -20.02
CA LEU A 166 10.20 3.40 -20.78
C LEU A 166 8.96 3.97 -21.48
N MET A 167 8.25 4.92 -20.87
CA MET A 167 7.13 5.62 -21.51
C MET A 167 7.58 6.34 -22.78
N GLY A 168 8.72 7.04 -22.73
CA GLY A 168 9.32 7.67 -23.90
C GLY A 168 9.64 6.66 -25.00
N GLN A 169 10.27 5.53 -24.65
CA GLN A 169 10.58 4.48 -25.63
C GLN A 169 9.32 3.87 -26.27
N VAL A 170 8.25 3.62 -25.49
CA VAL A 170 6.95 3.15 -26.03
C VAL A 170 6.34 4.18 -26.97
N ALA A 171 6.39 5.46 -26.61
CA ALA A 171 5.86 6.54 -27.45
C ALA A 171 6.59 6.60 -28.81
N LEU A 172 7.93 6.57 -28.80
CA LEU A 172 8.75 6.52 -30.01
C LEU A 172 8.43 5.29 -30.86
N GLN A 173 8.33 4.10 -30.25
CA GLN A 173 7.98 2.86 -30.95
C GLN A 173 6.60 2.96 -31.63
N ARG A 174 5.61 3.57 -30.97
CA ARG A 174 4.28 3.79 -31.55
C ARG A 174 4.32 4.74 -32.74
N VAL A 175 5.10 5.82 -32.66
CA VAL A 175 5.28 6.77 -33.78
C VAL A 175 5.92 6.07 -34.97
N TRP A 176 7.02 5.35 -34.78
CA TRP A 176 7.68 4.61 -35.87
C TRP A 176 6.76 3.58 -36.53
N LYS A 177 5.99 2.81 -35.74
CA LYS A 177 5.01 1.86 -36.28
C LYS A 177 3.92 2.52 -37.12
N LYS A 178 3.48 3.74 -36.76
CA LYS A 178 2.50 4.49 -37.54
C LYS A 178 3.08 4.98 -38.86
N LEU A 179 4.29 5.53 -38.85
CA LEU A 179 4.97 6.01 -40.06
C LEU A 179 5.21 4.87 -41.06
N SER A 180 5.77 3.75 -40.62
CA SER A 180 6.01 2.57 -41.47
C SER A 180 4.71 1.96 -42.05
N LYS A 181 3.57 2.07 -41.35
CA LYS A 181 2.27 1.64 -41.91
C LYS A 181 1.77 2.62 -42.97
N LYS A 182 2.02 3.92 -42.81
CA LYS A 182 1.62 4.94 -43.78
C LYS A 182 2.38 4.77 -45.09
N GLU A 183 3.70 4.56 -45.03
CA GLU A 183 4.55 4.32 -46.22
C GLU A 183 4.06 3.13 -47.03
N ARG A 184 3.77 1.99 -46.37
CA ARG A 184 3.24 0.80 -47.03
C ARG A 184 1.84 0.96 -47.62
N ALA A 185 1.02 1.85 -47.05
CA ALA A 185 -0.32 2.13 -47.57
C ALA A 185 -0.30 3.13 -48.75
N THR A 186 0.79 3.88 -48.93
CA THR A 186 0.98 4.78 -50.08
C THR A 186 1.63 4.10 -51.28
N GLU A 187 2.23 2.92 -51.10
CA GLU A 187 2.85 2.12 -52.17
C GLU A 187 1.89 1.11 -52.82
N THR A 188 0.67 0.96 -52.29
CA THR A 188 -0.41 0.10 -52.79
C THR A 188 -1.55 0.92 -53.39
#